data_AF-A0A174V6R3-F1
#
_entry.id   AF-A0A174V6R3-F1
#
_cell.length_a   1.000
_cell.length_b   1.000
_cell.length_c   1.000
_cell.angle_alpha   90.00
_cell.angle_beta   90.00
_cell.angle_gamma   90.00
#
_symmetry.space_group_name_H-M   'P 1'
#
loop_
_entity.id
_entity.type
_entity.pdbx_description
1 polymer ?
#
loop_
_entity_poly.entity_id
_entity_poly.type
_entity_poly.pdbx_seq_one_letter_code
_entity_poly.pdbx_strand_id
1 'polypeptide(L)'
;MDDVIPTVRDALRARFRRAKNTEQSRGAIRSQVVLELENKLAREIITGYGEVSVEADADNPTVCLVDFSFTVAHGLNQIWLSAHITV
;
A
#
# COMPACT_ATOMS: atom_id res chain seq x y z
N MET A 1 -3.71 13.36 -9.39
CA MET A 1 -2.90 13.06 -8.19
C MET A 1 -3.56 12.04 -7.27
N ASP A 2 -4.89 11.87 -7.28
CA ASP A 2 -5.62 10.96 -6.38
C ASP A 2 -5.48 9.45 -6.67
N ASP A 3 -4.52 9.04 -7.50
CA ASP A 3 -4.53 7.71 -8.13
C ASP A 3 -3.57 6.70 -7.45
N VAL A 4 -2.89 7.09 -6.36
CA VAL A 4 -1.99 6.17 -5.63
C VAL A 4 -2.80 5.10 -4.92
N ILE A 5 -3.73 5.50 -4.05
CA ILE A 5 -4.54 4.56 -3.25
C ILE A 5 -5.42 3.66 -4.13
N PRO A 6 -6.17 4.18 -5.12
CA PRO A 6 -6.96 3.34 -6.03
C PRO A 6 -6.10 2.32 -6.78
N THR A 7 -4.94 2.73 -7.33
CA THR A 7 -4.05 1.80 -8.05
C THR A 7 -3.52 0.69 -7.14
N VAL A 8 -3.02 1.03 -5.95
CA VAL A 8 -2.48 0.05 -5.00
C VAL A 8 -3.57 -0.93 -4.58
N ARG A 9 -4.77 -0.43 -4.27
CA ARG A 9 -5.93 -1.27 -3.92
C ARG A 9 -6.31 -2.23 -5.04
N ASP A 10 -6.33 -1.76 -6.29
CA ASP A 10 -6.70 -2.59 -7.44
C ASP A 10 -5.63 -3.65 -7.73
N ALA A 11 -4.35 -3.32 -7.62
CA ALA A 11 -3.25 -4.27 -7.74
C ALA A 11 -3.32 -5.37 -6.66
N LEU A 12 -3.57 -4.99 -5.41
CA LEU A 12 -3.77 -5.94 -4.32
C LEU A 12 -4.99 -6.84 -4.56
N ARG A 13 -6.12 -6.25 -4.95
CA ARG A 13 -7.34 -6.99 -5.23
C ARG A 13 -7.17 -7.96 -6.39
N ALA A 14 -6.47 -7.56 -7.46
CA ALA A 14 -6.22 -8.40 -8.62
C ALA A 14 -5.36 -9.61 -8.25
N ARG A 15 -4.31 -9.41 -7.44
CA ARG A 15 -3.30 -10.44 -7.14
C ARG A 15 -3.67 -11.32 -5.94
N PHE A 16 -4.43 -10.81 -4.97
CA PHE A 16 -4.67 -11.48 -3.69
C PHE A 16 -6.15 -11.74 -3.36
N ARG A 17 -7.09 -11.56 -4.30
CA ARG A 17 -8.55 -11.75 -4.10
C ARG A 17 -8.98 -13.02 -3.34
N ARG A 18 -8.18 -14.09 -3.40
CA ARG A 18 -8.46 -15.39 -2.76
C ARG A 18 -7.28 -15.90 -1.93
N ALA A 19 -6.29 -15.04 -1.68
CA ALA A 19 -5.17 -15.41 -0.84
C ALA A 19 -5.65 -15.49 0.61
N LYS A 20 -5.26 -16.55 1.33
CA LYS A 20 -5.46 -16.61 2.79
C LYS A 20 -4.48 -15.65 3.45
N ASN A 21 -4.88 -15.00 4.55
CA ASN A 21 -3.97 -14.18 5.36
C ASN A 21 -2.94 -15.07 6.09
N THR A 22 -1.85 -15.42 5.40
CA THR A 22 -0.70 -16.12 5.95
C THR A 22 0.52 -15.19 5.99
N GLU A 23 1.54 -15.55 6.75
CA GLU A 23 2.79 -14.78 6.76
C GLU A 23 3.41 -14.64 5.36
N GLN A 24 3.36 -15.71 4.56
CA GLN A 24 3.83 -15.70 3.17
C GLN A 24 3.01 -14.73 2.30
N SER A 25 1.67 -14.74 2.41
CA SER A 25 0.85 -13.82 1.63
C SER A 25 1.07 -12.37 2.07
N ARG A 26 1.27 -12.10 3.36
CA ARG A 26 1.59 -10.76 3.88
C ARG A 26 2.91 -10.25 3.32
N GLY A 27 3.94 -11.11 3.28
CA GLY A 27 5.21 -10.78 2.61
C GLY A 27 5.02 -10.43 1.13
N ALA A 28 4.20 -11.21 0.41
CA ALA A 28 3.89 -10.94 -1.00
C ALA A 28 3.07 -9.65 -1.20
N ILE A 29 2.11 -9.36 -0.32
CA ILE A 29 1.33 -8.12 -0.30
C ILE A 29 2.28 -6.93 -0.09
N ARG A 30 3.18 -7.01 0.88
CA ARG A 30 4.17 -5.96 1.13
C ARG A 30 5.03 -5.69 -0.10
N SER A 31 5.56 -6.73 -0.73
CA SER A 31 6.34 -6.58 -1.97
C SER A 31 5.54 -5.96 -3.11
N GLN A 32 4.24 -6.30 -3.23
CA GLN A 32 3.38 -5.68 -4.24
C GLN A 32 3.17 -4.19 -3.95
N VAL A 33 2.92 -3.79 -2.70
CA VAL A 33 2.73 -2.37 -2.33
C VAL A 33 4.00 -1.58 -2.60
N VAL A 34 5.16 -2.09 -2.20
CA VAL A 34 6.47 -1.45 -2.49
C VAL A 34 6.66 -1.29 -3.99
N LEU A 35 6.37 -2.31 -4.80
CA LEU A 35 6.48 -2.21 -6.26
C LEU A 35 5.60 -1.09 -6.83
N GLU A 36 4.36 -0.95 -6.37
CA GLU A 36 3.49 0.12 -6.83
C GLU A 36 4.00 1.50 -6.41
N LEU A 37 4.48 1.65 -5.17
CA LEU A 37 5.05 2.92 -4.68
C LEU A 37 6.32 3.30 -5.45
N GLU A 38 7.21 2.35 -5.72
CA GLU A 38 8.39 2.54 -6.58
C GLU A 38 8.00 2.98 -8.00
N ASN A 39 6.97 2.35 -8.59
CA ASN A 39 6.44 2.78 -9.89
C ASN A 39 5.88 4.21 -9.84
N LYS A 40 5.27 4.64 -8.74
CA LYS A 40 4.80 6.03 -8.58
C LYS A 40 5.98 7.00 -8.38
N LEU A 41 7.02 6.60 -7.65
CA LEU A 41 8.24 7.38 -7.45
C LEU A 41 8.97 7.61 -8.77
N ALA A 42 9.18 6.54 -9.55
CA ALA A 42 9.84 6.61 -10.86
C ALA A 42 9.08 7.46 -11.90
N ARG A 43 7.76 7.63 -11.73
CA ARG A 43 6.90 8.47 -12.58
C ARG A 43 6.69 9.87 -12.00
N GLU A 44 7.42 10.23 -10.95
CA GLU A 44 7.36 11.53 -10.27
C GLU A 44 5.95 11.90 -9.75
N ILE A 45 5.13 10.89 -9.46
CA ILE A 45 3.79 11.06 -8.87
C ILE A 45 3.90 11.32 -7.37
N ILE A 46 4.84 10.62 -6.72
CA ILE A 46 5.23 10.83 -5.33
C ILE A 46 6.71 11.24 -5.29
N THR A 47 7.10 11.99 -4.26
CA THR A 47 8.51 12.35 -4.00
C THR A 47 9.19 11.42 -3.02
N GLY A 48 8.42 10.58 -2.34
CA GLY A 48 8.92 9.60 -1.39
C GLY A 48 7.79 8.83 -0.72
N TYR A 49 8.15 7.75 -0.05
CA TYR A 49 7.25 6.96 0.78
C TYR A 49 7.97 6.48 2.04
N GLY A 50 7.20 6.28 3.11
CA GLY A 50 7.69 5.82 4.40
C GLY A 50 7.72 4.30 4.49
N GLU A 51 7.76 3.78 5.71
CA GLU A 51 7.68 2.34 5.94
C GLU A 51 6.36 1.76 5.43
N VAL A 52 6.44 0.56 4.87
CA VAL A 52 5.29 -0.27 4.48
C VAL A 52 5.23 -1.45 5.45
N SER A 53 4.17 -1.52 6.25
CA SER A 53 3.87 -2.64 7.14
C SER A 53 2.66 -3.42 6.64
N VAL A 54 2.68 -4.74 6.87
CA VAL A 54 1.58 -5.63 6.52
C VAL A 54 1.41 -6.64 7.64
N GLU A 55 0.28 -6.57 8.32
CA GLU A 55 0.02 -7.33 9.54
C GLU A 55 -1.36 -7.97 9.50
N ALA A 56 -1.58 -8.98 10.33
CA ALA A 56 -2.93 -9.46 10.57
C ALA A 56 -3.60 -8.55 11.59
N ASP A 57 -4.88 -8.25 11.39
CA ASP A 57 -5.65 -7.52 12.39
C ASP A 57 -5.71 -8.34 13.71
N ALA A 58 -5.48 -7.65 14.82
CA ALA A 58 -5.36 -8.28 16.13
C ALA A 58 -6.69 -8.86 16.63
N ASP A 59 -7.82 -8.22 16.28
CA ASP A 59 -9.16 -8.63 16.68
C ASP A 59 -9.76 -9.62 15.66
N ASN A 60 -9.33 -9.56 14.41
CA ASN A 60 -9.77 -10.43 13.34
C ASN A 60 -8.61 -10.88 12.43
N PRO A 61 -7.93 -12.00 12.75
CA PRO A 61 -6.78 -12.50 11.96
C PRO A 61 -7.08 -12.86 10.50
N THR A 62 -8.35 -12.89 10.08
CA THR A 62 -8.71 -13.06 8.67
C THR A 62 -8.51 -11.78 7.86
N VAL A 63 -8.49 -10.63 8.51
CA VAL A 63 -8.24 -9.32 7.91
C VAL A 63 -6.74 -9.07 7.85
N CYS A 64 -6.26 -8.72 6.65
CA CYS A 64 -4.91 -8.25 6.43
C CYS A 64 -4.94 -6.71 6.46
N LEU A 65 -4.14 -6.11 7.33
CA LEU A 65 -3.92 -4.67 7.41
C LEU A 65 -2.65 -4.34 6.64
N VAL A 66 -2.76 -3.33 5.78
CA VAL A 66 -1.64 -2.78 5.03
C VAL A 66 -1.56 -1.31 5.38
N ASP A 67 -0.40 -0.89 5.87
CA ASP A 67 -0.14 0.47 6.30
C ASP A 67 1.10 1.01 5.60
N PHE A 68 0.96 2.21 5.03
CA PHE A 68 2.05 2.93 4.41
C PHE A 68 1.76 4.42 4.36
N SER A 69 2.82 5.21 4.19
CA SER A 69 2.73 6.65 3.99
C SER A 69 3.47 7.08 2.73
N PHE A 70 3.02 8.15 2.09
CA PHE A 70 3.72 8.74 0.94
C PHE A 70 3.54 10.25 0.88
N THR A 71 4.47 10.89 0.18
CA THR A 71 4.51 12.34 -0.04
C THR A 71 4.23 12.64 -1.50
N VAL A 72 3.24 13.51 -1.77
CA VAL A 72 2.90 13.95 -3.13
C VAL A 72 3.66 15.23 -3.48
N ALA A 73 4.19 15.29 -4.71
CA ALA A 73 4.94 16.44 -5.22
C ALA A 73 4.00 17.59 -5.62
N HIS A 74 3.51 18.39 -4.68
CA HIS A 74 2.69 19.56 -4.99
C HIS A 74 3.07 20.79 -4.18
N GLY A 75 4.06 21.55 -4.68
CA GLY A 75 4.42 22.87 -4.15
C GLY A 75 4.84 22.86 -2.69
N LEU A 76 4.94 24.06 -2.08
CA LEU A 76 5.44 24.29 -0.71
C LEU A 76 4.76 23.48 0.42
N ASN A 77 3.70 22.73 0.15
CA ASN A 77 2.93 22.00 1.14
C ASN A 77 3.11 20.48 0.99
N GLN A 78 3.70 19.86 2.01
CA GLN A 78 3.78 18.41 2.13
C GLN A 78 2.47 17.87 2.71
N ILE A 79 1.86 16.88 2.05
CA ILE A 79 0.66 16.19 2.52
C ILE A 79 1.03 14.74 2.80
N TRP A 80 0.75 14.27 4.02
CA TRP A 80 0.91 12.88 4.43
C TRP A 80 -0.43 12.15 4.31
N LEU A 81 -0.44 11.03 3.60
CA LEU A 81 -1.61 10.17 3.44
C LEU A 81 -1.28 8.78 4.00
N SER A 82 -2.18 8.24 4.82
CA SER A 82 -2.16 6.84 5.26
C SER A 82 -3.39 6.12 4.69
N ALA A 83 -3.22 4.89 4.26
CA ALA A 83 -4.29 4.07 3.70
C ALA A 83 -4.30 2.71 4.40
N HIS A 84 -5.45 2.34 4.94
CA HIS A 84 -5.71 1.01 5.49
C HIS A 84 -6.51 0.23 4.46
N ILE A 85 -5.98 -0.90 4.00
CA ILE A 85 -6.61 -1.72 2.96
C ILE A 85 -6.94 -3.08 3.55
N THR A 86 -8.24 -3.39 3.61
CA THR A 86 -8.74 -4.74 3.92
C THR A 86 -8.89 -5.53 2.62
N VAL A 87 -8.18 -6.66 2.50
CA VAL A 87 -8.22 -7.56 1.33
C VAL A 87 -9.14 -8.76 1.60
#